data_AF-A0A447L1Z4-F1
#
_entry.id   AF-A0A447L1Z4-F1
#
_cell.length_a   1.000
_cell.length_b   1.000
_cell.length_c   1.000
_cell.angle_alpha   90.00
_cell.angle_beta   90.00
_cell.angle_gamma   90.00
#
_symmetry.space_group_name_H-M   'P 1'
#
loop_
_entity.id
_entity.type
_entity.pdbx_description
1 polymer ?
#
loop_
_entity_poly.entity_id
_entity_poly.type
_entity_poly.pdbx_seq_one_letter_code
_entity_poly.pdbx_strand_id
1 'polypeptide(L)'
;MYATAEPDTLQQIQRQYGVDAASHAVEALFAALVKQLQQAGFSRFIVAGGETSGVVTQALAIRGFHIGPCISPGVPWVRAIEQPVSLALKSGNFGDENFFARAQTEFPL
;
A
#
# COMPACT_ATOMS: atom_id res chain seq x y z
N MET A 1 5.46 8.36 0.84
CA MET A 1 4.93 8.53 2.22
C MET A 1 5.02 7.19 2.93
N TYR A 2 5.40 7.16 4.21
CA TYR A 2 5.47 5.95 5.01
C TYR A 2 5.01 6.24 6.45
N ALA A 3 4.50 5.21 7.12
CA ALA A 3 4.20 5.22 8.55
C ALA A 3 5.00 4.15 9.31
N THR A 4 6.01 3.56 8.64
CA THR A 4 6.95 2.63 9.26
C THR A 4 7.84 3.38 10.24
N ALA A 5 8.00 2.82 11.43
CA ALA A 5 8.86 3.34 12.48
C ALA A 5 9.57 2.17 13.18
N GLU A 6 10.70 2.45 13.82
CA GLU A 6 11.39 1.48 14.68
C GLU A 6 10.46 1.00 15.81
N PRO A 7 10.59 -0.26 16.27
CA PRO A 7 9.70 -0.83 17.28
C PRO A 7 9.54 0.03 18.53
N ASP A 8 10.64 0.61 19.03
CA ASP A 8 10.62 1.48 20.22
C ASP A 8 9.83 2.77 19.98
N THR A 9 9.95 3.35 18.79
CA THR A 9 9.18 4.56 18.42
C THR A 9 7.69 4.21 18.28
N LEU A 10 7.38 3.06 17.66
CA LEU A 10 6.01 2.60 17.52
C LEU A 10 5.36 2.38 18.91
N GLN A 11 6.08 1.78 19.86
CA GLN A 11 5.59 1.61 21.23
C GLN A 11 5.35 2.95 21.93
N GLN A 12 6.23 3.94 21.75
CA GLN A 12 6.05 5.27 22.32
C GLN A 12 4.79 5.96 21.77
N ILE A 13 4.58 5.91 20.45
CA ILE A 13 3.38 6.44 19.80
C ILE A 13 2.12 5.74 20.35
N GLN A 14 2.15 4.41 20.43
CA GLN A 14 1.02 3.64 20.94
C GLN A 14 0.72 3.93 22.42
N ARG A 15 1.74 4.17 23.25
CA ARG A 15 1.55 4.58 24.66
C ARG A 15 0.97 5.99 24.77
N GLN A 16 1.37 6.90 23.89
CA GLN A 16 0.94 8.30 23.94
C GLN A 16 -0.49 8.49 23.40
N TYR A 17 -0.82 7.82 22.29
CA TYR A 17 -2.08 8.05 21.57
C TYR A 17 -3.07 6.88 21.66
N GLY A 18 -2.65 5.73 22.15
CA GLY A 18 -3.41 4.49 22.11
C GLY A 18 -3.17 3.72 20.80
N VAL A 19 -3.12 2.39 20.88
CA VAL A 19 -2.86 1.50 19.75
C VAL A 19 -3.91 1.70 18.65
N ASP A 20 -5.18 1.59 19.00
CA ASP A 20 -6.27 1.66 18.03
C ASP A 20 -6.38 3.03 17.39
N ALA A 21 -6.28 4.10 18.18
CA ALA A 21 -6.39 5.47 17.67
C ALA A 21 -5.23 5.83 16.73
N ALA A 22 -4.00 5.39 17.05
CA ALA A 22 -2.85 5.59 16.18
C ALA A 22 -3.00 4.81 14.85
N SER A 23 -3.44 3.55 14.91
CA SER A 23 -3.68 2.74 13.68
C SER A 23 -4.75 3.37 12.80
N HIS A 24 -5.91 3.70 13.38
CA HIS A 24 -7.01 4.30 12.64
C HIS A 24 -6.65 5.65 12.02
N ALA A 25 -5.85 6.48 12.72
CA ALA A 25 -5.40 7.76 12.17
C ALA A 25 -4.52 7.57 10.94
N VAL A 26 -3.59 6.60 10.98
CA VAL A 26 -2.72 6.26 9.85
C VAL A 26 -3.55 5.70 8.68
N GLU A 27 -4.46 4.77 8.95
CA GLU A 27 -5.35 4.18 7.95
C GLU A 27 -6.24 5.24 7.28
N ALA A 28 -6.90 6.10 8.06
CA ALA A 28 -7.73 7.18 7.55
C ALA A 28 -6.94 8.15 6.66
N LEU A 29 -5.70 8.47 7.05
CA LEU A 29 -4.80 9.30 6.25
C LEU A 29 -4.48 8.64 4.91
N PHE A 30 -4.10 7.37 4.89
CA PHE A 30 -3.80 6.65 3.64
C PHE A 30 -5.03 6.50 2.75
N ALA A 31 -6.21 6.25 3.33
CA ALA A 31 -7.47 6.18 2.60
C ALA A 31 -7.82 7.51 1.91
N ALA A 32 -7.65 8.63 2.62
CA ALA A 32 -7.90 9.95 2.05
C ALA A 32 -6.88 10.30 0.97
N LEU A 33 -5.59 10.06 1.25
CA LEU A 33 -4.51 10.38 0.32
C LEU A 33 -4.65 9.62 -1.00
N VAL A 34 -4.92 8.32 -0.96
CA VAL A 34 -4.94 7.51 -2.18
C VAL A 34 -6.08 7.92 -3.12
N LYS A 35 -7.23 8.34 -2.57
CA LYS A 35 -8.34 8.90 -3.35
C LYS A 35 -7.94 10.21 -4.03
N GLN A 36 -7.25 11.10 -3.31
CA GLN A 36 -6.77 12.36 -3.88
C GLN A 36 -5.73 12.13 -4.98
N LEU A 37 -4.80 11.19 -4.77
CA LEU A 37 -3.81 10.83 -5.79
C LEU A 37 -4.48 10.22 -7.03
N GLN A 38 -5.46 9.34 -6.87
CA GLN A 38 -6.23 8.82 -8.00
C GLN A 38 -6.91 9.96 -8.79
N GLN A 39 -7.55 10.90 -8.10
CA GLN A 39 -8.19 12.08 -8.72
C GLN A 39 -7.18 12.99 -9.42
N ALA A 40 -5.94 13.06 -8.91
CA ALA A 40 -4.83 13.77 -9.54
C ALA A 40 -4.21 13.01 -10.73
N GLY A 41 -4.74 11.84 -11.11
CA GLY A 41 -4.31 11.07 -12.28
C GLY A 41 -3.26 9.98 -11.99
N PHE A 42 -2.93 9.73 -10.73
CA PHE A 42 -2.04 8.62 -10.39
C PHE A 42 -2.76 7.28 -10.63
N SER A 43 -2.12 6.41 -11.40
CA SER A 43 -2.68 5.13 -11.84
C SER A 43 -1.89 3.91 -11.34
N ARG A 44 -0.77 4.11 -10.64
CA ARG A 44 0.06 3.03 -10.07
C ARG A 44 0.33 3.30 -8.60
N PHE A 45 0.06 2.29 -7.75
CA PHE A 45 0.27 2.36 -6.31
C PHE A 45 1.08 1.16 -5.82
N ILE A 46 2.20 1.40 -5.15
CA ILE A 46 2.96 0.35 -4.46
C ILE A 46 2.70 0.53 -2.96
N VAL A 47 2.09 -0.47 -2.33
CA VAL A 47 1.61 -0.39 -0.95
C VAL A 47 2.29 -1.47 -0.13
N ALA A 48 2.74 -1.11 1.08
CA ALA A 48 3.34 -2.03 2.03
C ALA A 48 2.57 -2.03 3.36
N GLY A 49 2.38 -3.22 3.93
CA GLY A 49 1.55 -3.46 5.12
C GLY A 49 0.20 -4.06 4.73
N GLY A 50 -0.26 -5.07 5.48
CA GLY A 50 -1.49 -5.80 5.16
C GLY A 50 -2.74 -4.93 5.36
N GLU A 51 -2.80 -4.27 6.51
CA GLU A 51 -3.86 -3.34 6.90
C GLU A 51 -3.90 -2.14 5.94
N THR A 52 -2.75 -1.51 5.68
CA THR A 52 -2.64 -0.42 4.70
C THR A 52 -3.08 -0.85 3.30
N SER A 53 -2.74 -2.07 2.89
CA SER A 53 -3.16 -2.61 1.58
C SER A 53 -4.69 -2.76 1.51
N GLY A 54 -5.33 -3.29 2.55
CA GLY A 54 -6.78 -3.39 2.62
C GLY A 54 -7.48 -2.03 2.59
N VAL A 55 -6.96 -1.07 3.35
CA VAL A 55 -7.51 0.28 3.39
C VAL A 55 -7.37 0.99 2.04
N VAL A 56 -6.23 0.85 1.37
CA VAL A 56 -6.02 1.44 0.04
C VAL A 56 -6.96 0.83 -1.00
N THR A 57 -7.09 -0.50 -1.05
CA THR A 57 -7.97 -1.15 -2.03
C THR A 57 -9.44 -0.82 -1.79
N GLN A 58 -9.86 -0.74 -0.53
CA GLN A 58 -11.21 -0.32 -0.15
C GLN A 58 -11.45 1.15 -0.49
N ALA A 59 -10.50 2.04 -0.21
CA ALA A 59 -10.61 3.46 -0.50
C ALA A 59 -10.71 3.74 -2.01
N LEU A 60 -10.05 2.94 -2.83
CA LEU A 60 -10.12 2.98 -4.29
C LEU A 60 -11.32 2.23 -4.88
N ALA A 61 -12.21 1.69 -4.03
CA ALA A 61 -13.39 0.91 -4.39
C ALA A 61 -13.10 -0.30 -5.31
N ILE A 62 -11.95 -0.95 -5.14
CA ILE A 62 -11.54 -2.06 -6.01
C ILE A 62 -12.20 -3.36 -5.56
N ARG A 63 -12.93 -4.00 -6.47
CA ARG A 63 -13.68 -5.24 -6.21
C ARG A 63 -12.99 -6.50 -6.71
N GLY A 64 -11.94 -6.35 -7.52
CA GLY A 64 -11.23 -7.47 -8.11
C GLY A 64 -10.08 -7.03 -8.98
N PHE A 65 -9.23 -7.99 -9.31
CA PHE A 65 -7.97 -7.77 -9.99
C PHE A 65 -7.74 -8.78 -11.11
N HIS A 66 -7.09 -8.32 -12.17
CA HIS A 66 -6.26 -9.18 -13.01
C HIS A 66 -4.88 -9.33 -12.37
N ILE A 67 -4.40 -10.57 -12.30
CA ILE A 67 -3.04 -10.86 -11.82
C ILE A 67 -2.06 -10.67 -12.97
N GLY A 68 -1.04 -9.83 -12.73
CA GLY A 68 0.04 -9.55 -13.66
C GLY A 68 1.36 -10.23 -13.25
N PRO A 69 2.50 -9.70 -13.70
CA PRO A 69 3.80 -10.31 -13.45
C PRO A 69 4.21 -10.19 -11.98
N CYS A 70 5.00 -11.17 -11.51
CA CYS A 70 5.53 -11.22 -10.16
C CYS A 70 6.71 -10.27 -9.99
N ILE A 71 6.65 -9.37 -9.00
CA ILE A 71 7.79 -8.57 -8.54
C ILE A 71 8.65 -9.42 -7.59
N SER A 72 7.99 -10.14 -6.69
CA SER A 72 8.60 -11.05 -5.72
C SER A 72 7.67 -12.25 -5.49
N PRO A 73 8.17 -13.37 -4.94
CA PRO A 73 7.32 -14.50 -4.60
C PRO A 73 6.14 -14.05 -3.75
N GLY A 74 4.90 -14.30 -4.22
CA GLY A 74 3.68 -13.90 -3.53
C GLY A 74 3.27 -12.42 -3.67
N VAL A 75 4.03 -11.59 -4.40
CA VAL A 75 3.70 -10.17 -4.62
C VAL A 75 3.77 -9.83 -6.11
N PRO A 76 2.66 -10.03 -6.85
CA PRO A 76 2.55 -9.59 -8.23
C PRO A 76 2.10 -8.13 -8.34
N TRP A 77 2.36 -7.56 -9.52
CA TRP A 77 1.53 -6.47 -9.99
C TRP A 77 0.10 -6.97 -10.23
N VAL A 78 -0.88 -6.19 -9.84
CA VAL A 78 -2.30 -6.44 -10.11
C VAL A 78 -2.92 -5.22 -10.78
N ARG A 79 -3.93 -5.43 -11.61
CA ARG A 79 -4.70 -4.34 -12.25
C ARG A 79 -6.17 -4.46 -11.88
N ALA A 80 -6.76 -3.38 -11.38
CA ALA A 80 -8.18 -3.34 -11.09
C ALA A 80 -9.00 -3.63 -12.36
N ILE A 81 -10.07 -4.41 -12.21
CA ILE A 81 -10.90 -4.84 -13.35
C ILE A 81 -11.66 -3.65 -13.97
N GLU A 82 -12.15 -2.75 -13.13
CA GLU A 82 -13.16 -1.74 -13.51
C GLU A 82 -12.57 -0.34 -13.71
N GLN A 83 -11.28 -0.15 -13.44
CA GLN A 83 -10.62 1.14 -13.49
C GLN A 83 -9.15 1.00 -13.87
N PRO A 84 -8.54 2.02 -14.49
CA PRO A 84 -7.17 1.94 -14.98
C PRO A 84 -6.12 2.11 -13.87
N VAL A 85 -6.29 1.41 -12.75
CA VAL A 85 -5.39 1.45 -11.58
C VAL A 85 -4.67 0.12 -11.44
N SER A 86 -3.35 0.19 -11.31
CA SER A 86 -2.50 -0.96 -11.00
C SER A 86 -1.91 -0.84 -9.61
N LEU A 87 -1.82 -1.96 -8.88
CA LEU A 87 -1.28 -2.01 -7.53
C LEU A 87 -0.22 -3.10 -7.37
N ALA A 88 0.71 -2.89 -6.46
CA ALA A 88 1.56 -3.92 -5.89
C ALA A 88 1.32 -3.91 -4.38
N LEU A 89 0.76 -4.99 -3.84
CA LEU A 89 0.32 -5.09 -2.45
C LEU A 89 1.29 -6.00 -1.68
N LYS A 90 2.23 -5.39 -0.96
CA LYS A 90 3.31 -6.09 -0.25
C LYS A 90 2.96 -6.25 1.23
N SER A 91 2.73 -7.47 1.69
CA SER A 91 2.66 -7.73 3.14
C SER A 91 4.07 -7.61 3.79
N GLY A 92 4.11 -7.48 5.12
CA GLY A 92 5.32 -7.07 5.85
C GLY A 92 6.59 -7.87 5.49
N ASN A 93 6.48 -9.19 5.47
CA ASN A 93 7.64 -10.10 5.32
C ASN A 93 7.99 -10.48 3.87
N PHE A 94 7.32 -9.88 2.87
CA PHE A 94 7.51 -10.25 1.47
C PHE A 94 8.41 -9.26 0.73
N GLY A 95 9.11 -9.74 -0.29
CA GLY A 95 10.04 -8.94 -1.09
C GLY A 95 11.43 -8.82 -0.48
N ASP A 96 12.32 -8.18 -1.22
CA ASP A 96 13.68 -7.85 -0.80
C ASP A 96 13.83 -6.36 -0.46
N GLU A 97 15.02 -5.95 -0.04
CA GLU A 97 15.38 -4.55 0.25
C GLU A 97 15.18 -3.61 -0.95
N ASN A 98 15.23 -4.15 -2.17
CA ASN A 98 15.10 -3.41 -3.42
C ASN A 98 13.67 -3.44 -3.98
N PHE A 99 12.70 -4.03 -3.27
CA PHE A 99 11.35 -4.30 -3.78
C PHE A 99 10.70 -3.06 -4.41
N PHE A 100 10.73 -1.91 -3.72
CA PHE A 100 10.12 -0.68 -4.21
C PHE A 100 10.79 -0.14 -5.48
N ALA A 101 12.11 -0.29 -5.60
CA ALA A 101 12.84 0.12 -6.80
C ALA A 101 12.49 -0.83 -7.95
N ARG A 102 12.60 -2.14 -7.72
CA ARG A 102 12.30 -3.19 -8.70
C ARG A 102 10.87 -3.11 -9.23
N ALA A 103 9.89 -2.90 -8.36
CA ALA A 103 8.49 -2.72 -8.74
C ALA A 103 8.27 -1.58 -9.75
N GLN A 104 9.13 -0.55 -9.74
CA GLN A 104 9.07 0.59 -10.65
C GLN A 104 9.90 0.36 -11.92
N THR A 105 11.14 -0.12 -11.77
CA THR A 105 12.13 -0.14 -12.86
C THR A 105 12.06 -1.39 -13.73
N GLU A 106 11.66 -2.53 -13.19
CA GLU A 106 11.54 -3.80 -13.93
C GLU A 106 10.22 -3.90 -14.72
N PHE A 107 9.28 -3.00 -14.43
CA PHE A 107 7.93 -2.98 -15.01
C PHE A 107 7.60 -1.59 -15.56
N PRO A 108 8.25 -1.18 -16.67
CA PRO A 108 7.97 0.09 -17.33
C PRO A 108 6.51 0.13 -17.85
N LEU A 109 6.01 1.35 -18.00
CA LEU A 109 4.67 1.65 -18.53
C LEU A 109 4.55 1.28 -20.02
#